data_AF-A0A2J7QU16-F1
#
_entry.id   AF-A0A2J7QU16-F1
#
_cell.length_a   1.000
_cell.length_b   1.000
_cell.length_c   1.000
_cell.angle_alpha   90.00
_cell.angle_beta   90.00
_cell.angle_gamma   90.00
#
_symmetry.space_group_name_H-M   'P 1'
#
loop_
_entity.id
_entity.type
_entity.pdbx_description
1 polymer ?
#
loop_
_entity_poly.entity_id
_entity_poly.type
_entity_poly.pdbx_seq_one_letter_code
_entity_poly.pdbx_strand_id
1 'polypeptide(L)'
;MAFRPIARDDTEEMWRLQIQSLLNQIPASPIELFQLLHRLIKDVSSKTVSLTQEASQYLSGSAAVTTSQGAALLGSRLLVVTELLSTQTEPPHVWISPNVVASPRLTEALRFGMLEIQEHWETYLDRKDHVAECIDAVKTTVKLNLLGENQSELGNEELILDLGRALYKLHFQLLLLIEASNKMVAALTAVAHNNQLQDVSAEVAAVKASLTRVVEEGADSDHGTPTPTPSPAPTSVTAGCEEAETALLELVQAGKWAAALQHARHNRLACFHLVELH
;
A
#
# COMPACT_ATOMS: atom_id res chain seq x y z
N MET A 1 -16.54 -7.64 -13.34
CA MET A 1 -15.25 -7.07 -12.95
C MET A 1 -14.38 -8.22 -12.45
N ALA A 2 -13.32 -8.58 -13.17
CA ALA A 2 -12.41 -9.64 -12.75
C ALA A 2 -11.42 -9.05 -11.74
N PHE A 3 -11.46 -9.55 -10.51
CA PHE A 3 -10.41 -9.25 -9.53
C PHE A 3 -9.23 -10.16 -9.88
N ARG A 4 -8.01 -9.65 -9.86
CA ARG A 4 -6.80 -10.48 -10.02
C ARG A 4 -6.21 -10.71 -8.62
N PRO A 5 -5.71 -11.92 -8.29
CA PRO A 5 -4.83 -12.06 -7.15
C PRO A 5 -3.63 -11.17 -7.42
N ILE A 6 -3.49 -10.11 -6.62
CA ILE A 6 -2.38 -9.17 -6.70
C ILE A 6 -1.14 -9.92 -6.25
N ALA A 7 -0.42 -10.51 -7.21
CA ALA A 7 0.98 -10.80 -7.01
C ALA A 7 1.62 -9.44 -6.68
N ARG A 8 2.28 -9.36 -5.52
CA ARG A 8 2.91 -8.16 -4.94
C ARG A 8 3.86 -7.39 -5.90
N ASP A 9 4.12 -7.92 -7.08
CA ASP A 9 5.05 -7.44 -8.10
C ASP A 9 4.37 -6.81 -9.34
N ASP A 10 3.04 -6.73 -9.38
CA ASP A 10 2.31 -6.22 -10.57
C ASP A 10 1.99 -4.72 -10.53
N THR A 11 2.12 -4.05 -9.38
CA THR A 11 1.56 -2.70 -9.19
C THR A 11 2.25 -1.65 -10.06
N GLU A 12 3.59 -1.70 -10.15
CA GLU A 12 4.36 -0.79 -11.00
C GLU A 12 4.06 -1.01 -12.49
N GLU A 13 3.92 -2.27 -12.90
CA GLU A 13 3.60 -2.62 -14.29
C GLU A 13 2.19 -2.18 -14.66
N MET A 14 1.20 -2.44 -13.79
CA MET A 14 -0.17 -1.98 -13.97
C MET A 14 -0.24 -0.46 -14.03
N TRP A 15 0.58 0.25 -13.26
CA TRP A 15 0.69 1.71 -13.33
C TRP A 15 1.24 2.17 -14.69
N ARG A 16 2.35 1.57 -15.17
CA ARG A 16 2.89 1.86 -16.51
C ARG A 16 1.87 1.60 -17.62
N LEU A 17 1.13 0.49 -17.56
CA LEU A 17 0.07 0.18 -18.51
C LEU A 17 -1.07 1.21 -18.47
N GLN A 18 -1.46 1.69 -17.29
CA GLN A 18 -2.47 2.74 -17.18
C GLN A 18 -1.99 4.09 -17.71
N ILE A 19 -0.72 4.45 -17.52
CA ILE A 19 -0.13 5.64 -18.15
C ILE A 19 -0.10 5.48 -19.68
N GLN A 20 0.28 4.32 -20.20
CA GLN A 20 0.25 4.06 -21.64
C GLN A 20 -1.18 4.16 -22.21
N SER A 21 -2.16 3.60 -21.50
CA SER A 21 -3.59 3.70 -21.81
C SER A 21 -4.05 5.16 -21.87
N LEU A 22 -3.66 5.96 -20.87
CA LEU A 22 -3.92 7.40 -20.80
C LEU A 22 -3.36 8.17 -22.01
N LEU A 23 -2.11 7.87 -22.40
CA LEU A 23 -1.42 8.48 -23.55
C LEU A 23 -2.10 8.11 -24.88
N ASN A 24 -2.65 6.90 -24.97
CA ASN A 24 -3.46 6.42 -26.10
C ASN A 24 -4.92 6.92 -26.05
N GLN A 25 -5.24 7.86 -25.15
CA GLN A 25 -6.58 8.44 -24.98
C GLN A 25 -7.68 7.42 -24.61
N ILE A 26 -7.29 6.29 -24.01
CA ILE A 26 -8.23 5.30 -23.50
C ILE A 26 -8.68 5.78 -22.10
N PRO A 27 -9.99 5.96 -21.86
CA PRO A 27 -10.48 6.44 -20.58
C PRO A 27 -10.27 5.38 -19.48
N ALA A 28 -9.61 5.79 -18.39
CA ALA A 28 -9.45 4.95 -17.21
C ALA A 28 -10.75 4.91 -16.40
N SER A 29 -11.10 3.73 -15.88
CA SER A 29 -12.16 3.58 -14.90
C SER A 29 -11.73 4.25 -13.59
N PRO A 30 -12.47 5.25 -13.04
CA PRO A 30 -12.06 5.94 -11.82
C PRO A 30 -11.84 4.99 -10.64
N ILE A 31 -12.69 3.97 -10.49
CA ILE A 31 -12.54 2.99 -9.40
C ILE A 31 -11.25 2.17 -9.53
N GLU A 32 -10.91 1.71 -10.74
CA GLU A 32 -9.68 0.95 -10.98
C GLU A 32 -8.44 1.83 -10.77
N LEU A 33 -8.51 3.10 -11.18
CA LEU A 33 -7.44 4.07 -10.97
C LEU A 33 -7.19 4.31 -9.49
N PHE A 34 -8.23 4.59 -8.69
CA PHE A 34 -8.04 4.83 -7.25
C PHE A 34 -7.59 3.58 -6.49
N GLN A 35 -8.02 2.38 -6.91
CA GLN A 35 -7.50 1.12 -6.36
C GLN A 35 -6.02 0.92 -6.69
N LEU A 36 -5.60 1.23 -7.92
CA LEU A 36 -4.21 1.19 -8.32
C LEU A 36 -3.37 2.24 -7.58
N LEU A 37 -3.88 3.46 -7.43
CA LEU A 37 -3.25 4.54 -6.68
C LEU A 37 -3.07 4.15 -5.20
N HIS A 38 -4.09 3.58 -4.56
CA HIS A 38 -3.98 3.05 -3.20
C HIS A 38 -2.81 2.06 -3.06
N ARG A 39 -2.71 1.10 -3.99
CA ARG A 39 -1.61 0.10 -3.98
C ARG A 39 -0.25 0.75 -4.21
N LEU A 40 -0.15 1.67 -5.17
CA LEU A 40 1.10 2.37 -5.49
C LEU A 40 1.61 3.15 -4.27
N ILE A 41 0.75 3.98 -3.66
CA ILE A 41 1.11 4.80 -2.49
C ILE A 41 1.50 3.90 -1.30
N LYS A 42 0.76 2.80 -1.09
CA LYS A 42 1.07 1.83 -0.03
C LYS A 42 2.44 1.17 -0.25
N ASP A 43 2.74 0.78 -1.48
CA ASP A 43 4.00 0.14 -1.85
C ASP A 43 5.20 1.09 -1.69
N VAL A 44 5.12 2.32 -2.21
CA VAL A 44 6.22 3.30 -2.04
C VAL A 44 6.40 3.70 -0.57
N SER A 45 5.31 3.82 0.20
CA SER A 45 5.38 4.11 1.64
C SER A 45 6.08 2.97 2.39
N SER A 46 5.69 1.72 2.10
CA SER A 46 6.31 0.53 2.70
C SER A 46 7.80 0.39 2.34
N LYS A 47 8.16 0.63 1.08
CA LYS A 47 9.57 0.59 0.61
C LYS A 47 10.39 1.69 1.30
N THR A 48 9.84 2.90 1.45
CA THR A 48 10.48 4.02 2.15
C THR A 48 10.72 3.70 3.63
N VAL A 49 9.70 3.16 4.31
CA VAL A 49 9.79 2.71 5.71
C VAL A 49 10.91 1.68 5.87
N SER A 50 10.98 0.67 5.00
CA SER A 50 12.01 -0.38 5.05
C SER A 50 13.43 0.19 4.91
N LEU A 51 13.66 1.05 3.90
CA LEU A 51 14.98 1.68 3.68
C LEU A 51 15.38 2.59 4.85
N THR A 52 14.42 3.30 5.43
CA THR A 52 14.66 4.21 6.55
C THR A 52 14.99 3.44 7.83
N GLN A 53 14.31 2.33 8.08
CA GLN A 53 14.63 1.42 9.19
C GLN A 53 16.03 0.85 9.04
N GLU A 54 16.37 0.35 7.86
CA GLU A 54 17.67 -0.22 7.57
C GLU A 54 18.79 0.82 7.76
N ALA A 55 18.64 2.01 7.18
CA ALA A 55 19.59 3.10 7.34
C ALA A 55 19.78 3.50 8.81
N SER A 56 18.71 3.53 9.61
CA SER A 56 18.75 3.91 11.02
C SER A 56 19.63 2.99 11.88
N GLN A 57 19.78 1.72 11.49
CA GLN A 57 20.65 0.74 12.16
C GLN A 57 22.13 1.13 12.06
N TYR A 58 22.53 1.77 10.96
CA TYR A 58 23.90 2.22 10.73
C TYR A 58 24.17 3.65 11.25
N LEU A 59 23.13 4.36 11.68
CA LEU A 59 23.23 5.71 12.25
C LEU A 59 23.27 5.72 13.78
N SER A 60 22.54 4.80 14.41
CA SER A 60 22.30 4.80 15.86
C SER A 60 22.35 3.42 16.52
N GLY A 61 22.68 2.37 15.76
CA GLY A 61 22.75 0.99 16.24
C GLY A 61 24.16 0.47 16.49
N SER A 62 24.29 -0.81 16.82
CA SER A 62 25.58 -1.49 17.05
C SER A 62 26.50 -1.54 15.82
N ALA A 63 25.93 -1.29 14.63
CA ALA A 63 26.64 -1.22 13.36
C ALA A 63 27.01 0.23 12.96
N ALA A 64 26.90 1.19 13.88
CA ALA A 64 27.22 2.59 13.60
C ALA A 64 28.69 2.75 13.18
N VAL A 65 28.89 3.42 12.04
CA VAL A 65 30.24 3.62 11.45
C VAL A 65 30.98 4.78 12.11
N THR A 66 30.25 5.60 12.86
CA THR A 66 30.77 6.76 13.59
C THR A 66 30.11 6.82 14.96
N THR A 67 30.84 7.34 15.94
CA THR A 67 30.34 7.63 17.30
C THR A 67 29.80 9.06 17.41
N SER A 68 29.66 9.79 16.29
CA SER A 68 29.22 11.17 16.32
C SER A 68 27.79 11.30 16.86
N GLN A 69 27.60 12.24 17.79
CA GLN A 69 26.30 12.53 18.38
C GLN A 69 25.27 12.99 17.32
N GLY A 70 25.75 13.62 16.24
CA GLY A 70 24.92 14.03 15.10
C GLY A 70 24.31 12.84 14.35
N ALA A 71 25.09 11.79 14.09
CA ALA A 71 24.61 10.57 13.43
C ALA A 71 23.55 9.86 14.29
N ALA A 72 23.81 9.73 15.60
CA ALA A 72 22.86 9.13 16.52
C ALA A 72 21.55 9.91 16.60
N LEU A 73 21.62 11.24 16.64
CA LEU A 73 20.44 12.11 16.61
C LEU A 73 19.64 11.94 15.31
N LEU A 74 20.31 11.92 14.16
CA LEU A 74 19.68 11.69 12.87
C LEU A 74 18.94 10.33 12.84
N GLY A 75 19.61 9.26 13.28
CA GLY A 75 18.99 7.93 13.39
C GLY A 75 17.74 7.93 14.26
N SER A 76 17.77 8.57 15.44
CA SER A 76 16.60 8.66 16.31
C SER A 76 15.42 9.40 15.67
N ARG A 77 15.69 10.47 14.90
CA ARG A 77 14.65 11.24 14.20
C ARG A 77 14.04 10.43 13.06
N LEU A 78 14.85 9.67 12.33
CA LEU A 78 14.38 8.81 11.24
C LEU A 78 13.51 7.66 11.75
N LEU A 79 13.80 7.11 12.93
CA LEU A 79 12.94 6.11 13.57
C LEU A 79 11.56 6.68 13.91
N VAL A 80 11.50 7.91 14.45
CA VAL A 80 10.21 8.59 14.70
C VAL A 80 9.42 8.80 13.40
N VAL A 81 10.10 9.23 12.33
CA VAL A 81 9.45 9.39 11.01
C VAL A 81 8.94 8.04 10.50
N THR A 82 9.72 6.98 10.66
CA THR A 82 9.34 5.62 10.27
C THR A 82 8.11 5.14 11.01
N GLU A 83 8.04 5.36 12.33
CA GLU A 83 6.89 4.98 13.15
C GLU A 83 5.63 5.75 12.73
N LEU A 84 5.77 7.05 12.48
CA LEU A 84 4.68 7.88 11.96
C LEU A 84 4.18 7.36 10.61
N LEU A 85 5.09 7.09 9.67
CA LEU A 85 4.73 6.54 8.37
C LEU A 85 4.04 5.18 8.54
N SER A 86 4.60 4.28 9.34
CA SER A 86 4.05 2.93 9.54
C SER A 86 2.64 2.91 10.15
N THR A 87 2.30 3.92 10.95
CA THR A 87 1.01 3.99 11.65
C THR A 87 -0.02 4.92 11.01
N GLN A 88 0.41 5.91 10.21
CA GLN A 88 -0.46 6.96 9.66
C GLN A 88 -0.52 7.00 8.13
N THR A 89 0.28 6.20 7.40
CA THR A 89 0.24 6.18 5.91
C THR A 89 -0.55 5.01 5.35
N GLU A 90 -1.79 4.80 5.81
CA GLU A 90 -2.74 3.98 5.03
C GLU A 90 -3.43 4.88 4.01
N PRO A 91 -3.12 4.77 2.70
CA PRO A 91 -3.75 5.61 1.69
C PRO A 91 -5.26 5.32 1.61
N PRO A 92 -6.08 6.33 1.26
CA PRO A 92 -7.53 6.15 1.21
C PRO A 92 -7.91 5.04 0.23
N HIS A 93 -8.76 4.12 0.68
CA HIS A 93 -9.34 3.08 -0.17
C HIS A 93 -10.69 3.58 -0.67
N VAL A 94 -10.81 3.80 -1.97
CA VAL A 94 -11.99 4.42 -2.58
C VAL A 94 -12.90 3.36 -3.19
N TRP A 95 -14.17 3.36 -2.79
CA TRP A 95 -15.26 2.70 -3.50
C TRP A 95 -16.27 3.75 -3.95
N ILE A 96 -16.62 3.71 -5.22
CA ILE A 96 -17.56 4.69 -5.79
C ILE A 96 -18.41 4.07 -6.89
N SER A 97 -19.64 4.55 -7.02
CA SER A 97 -20.49 4.21 -8.16
C SER A 97 -19.98 4.93 -9.42
N PRO A 98 -19.37 4.22 -10.38
CA PRO A 98 -18.65 4.84 -11.49
C PRO A 98 -19.56 5.66 -12.40
N ASN A 99 -20.82 5.24 -12.55
CA ASN A 99 -21.79 5.88 -13.43
C ASN A 99 -22.22 7.27 -12.95
N VAL A 100 -22.12 7.54 -11.64
CA VAL A 100 -22.62 8.79 -11.05
C VAL A 100 -21.53 9.86 -10.94
N VAL A 101 -20.25 9.47 -10.94
CA VAL A 101 -19.13 10.43 -10.89
C VAL A 101 -18.51 10.75 -12.24
N ALA A 102 -18.91 10.04 -13.30
CA ALA A 102 -18.45 10.30 -14.65
C ALA A 102 -18.77 11.75 -15.06
N SER A 103 -17.73 12.58 -15.15
CA SER A 103 -17.84 13.96 -15.62
C SER A 103 -16.56 14.35 -16.34
N PRO A 104 -16.63 15.18 -17.41
CA PRO A 104 -15.44 15.63 -18.14
C PRO A 104 -14.41 16.31 -17.23
N ARG A 105 -14.90 17.11 -16.27
CA ARG A 105 -14.07 17.81 -15.28
C ARG A 105 -13.30 16.84 -14.38
N LEU A 106 -13.94 15.78 -13.90
CA LEU A 106 -13.25 14.77 -13.10
C LEU A 106 -12.23 14.04 -13.96
N THR A 107 -12.60 13.63 -15.17
CA THR A 107 -11.69 12.93 -16.09
C THR A 107 -10.44 13.76 -16.31
N GLU A 108 -10.55 15.04 -16.66
CA GLU A 108 -9.40 15.92 -16.86
C GLU A 108 -8.53 16.07 -15.60
N ALA A 109 -9.16 16.28 -14.42
CA ALA A 109 -8.43 16.34 -13.16
C ALA A 109 -7.66 15.04 -12.86
N LEU A 110 -8.25 13.88 -13.15
CA LEU A 110 -7.58 12.59 -12.99
C LEU A 110 -6.44 12.41 -14.00
N ARG A 111 -6.59 12.86 -15.25
CA ARG A 111 -5.50 12.81 -16.25
C ARG A 111 -4.28 13.61 -15.79
N PHE A 112 -4.49 14.84 -15.31
CA PHE A 112 -3.40 15.66 -14.79
C PHE A 112 -2.79 15.06 -13.53
N GLY A 113 -3.62 14.56 -12.61
CA GLY A 113 -3.15 13.89 -11.40
C GLY A 113 -2.32 12.63 -11.68
N MET A 114 -2.71 11.84 -12.69
CA MET A 114 -1.92 10.66 -13.12
C MET A 114 -0.53 11.05 -13.63
N LEU A 115 -0.42 12.13 -14.41
CA LEU A 115 0.86 12.61 -14.90
C LEU A 115 1.72 13.20 -13.77
N GLU A 116 1.13 13.95 -12.85
CA GLU A 116 1.81 14.46 -11.66
C GLU A 116 2.37 13.30 -10.79
N ILE A 117 1.56 12.26 -10.57
CA ILE A 117 2.01 11.04 -9.88
C ILE A 117 3.13 10.34 -10.66
N GLN A 118 3.03 10.23 -11.98
CA GLN A 118 4.05 9.58 -12.81
C GLN A 118 5.43 10.25 -12.63
N GLU A 119 5.50 11.57 -12.77
CA GLU A 119 6.75 12.34 -12.60
C GLU A 119 7.34 12.16 -11.19
N HIS A 120 6.48 12.22 -10.18
CA HIS A 120 6.89 12.04 -8.79
C HIS A 120 7.34 10.60 -8.50
N TRP A 121 6.73 9.62 -9.15
CA TRP A 121 7.05 8.21 -8.98
C TRP A 121 8.38 7.85 -9.66
N GLU A 122 8.64 8.33 -10.88
CA GLU A 122 9.94 8.14 -11.54
C GLU A 122 11.08 8.76 -10.72
N THR A 123 10.89 10.00 -10.25
CA THR A 123 11.86 10.65 -9.36
C THR A 123 12.05 9.85 -8.07
N TYR A 124 10.97 9.28 -7.52
CA TYR A 124 11.05 8.44 -6.32
C TYR A 124 11.91 7.20 -6.54
N LEU A 125 11.78 6.53 -7.69
CA LEU A 125 12.58 5.35 -8.02
C LEU A 125 14.08 5.69 -8.04
N ASP A 126 14.48 6.79 -8.67
CA ASP A 126 15.87 7.24 -8.67
C ASP A 126 16.38 7.53 -7.25
N ARG A 127 15.56 8.18 -6.40
CA ARG A 127 15.92 8.45 -4.99
C ARG A 127 16.02 7.17 -4.18
N LYS A 128 15.14 6.21 -4.42
CA LYS A 128 15.11 4.91 -3.74
C LYS A 128 16.39 4.14 -4.04
N ASP A 129 16.78 4.08 -5.31
CA ASP A 129 18.00 3.38 -5.74
C ASP A 129 19.25 4.07 -5.18
N HIS A 130 19.29 5.41 -5.21
CA HIS A 130 20.39 6.16 -4.61
C HIS A 130 20.52 5.94 -3.09
N VAL A 131 19.41 5.86 -2.34
CA VAL A 131 19.44 5.51 -0.91
C VAL A 131 19.98 4.09 -0.70
N ALA A 132 19.59 3.13 -1.53
CA ALA A 132 20.11 1.76 -1.45
C ALA A 132 21.63 1.72 -1.69
N GLU A 133 22.13 2.46 -2.68
CA GLU A 133 23.58 2.60 -2.93
C GLU A 133 24.31 3.21 -1.73
N CYS A 134 23.76 4.27 -1.12
CA CYS A 134 24.34 4.87 0.09
C CYS A 134 24.39 3.86 1.25
N ILE A 135 23.32 3.11 1.48
CA ILE A 135 23.27 2.06 2.51
C ILE A 135 24.34 0.99 2.26
N ASP A 136 24.51 0.55 1.01
CA ASP A 136 25.50 -0.47 0.66
C ASP A 136 26.95 0.04 0.80
N ALA A 137 27.21 1.31 0.51
CA ALA A 137 28.49 1.95 0.80
C ALA A 137 28.78 1.97 2.32
N VAL A 138 27.77 2.28 3.15
CA VAL A 138 27.87 2.25 4.61
C VAL A 138 28.15 0.84 5.11
N LYS A 139 27.40 -0.17 4.65
CA LYS A 139 27.63 -1.57 4.98
C LYS A 139 29.04 -2.04 4.62
N THR A 140 29.54 -1.64 3.47
CA THR A 140 30.89 -2.00 3.02
C THR A 140 31.92 -1.40 3.97
N THR A 141 31.76 -0.14 4.35
CA THR A 141 32.65 0.54 5.30
C THR A 141 32.62 -0.11 6.68
N VAL A 142 31.45 -0.51 7.20
CA VAL A 142 31.34 -1.28 8.45
C VAL A 142 32.16 -2.57 8.39
N LYS A 143 32.05 -3.32 7.28
CA LYS A 143 32.79 -4.58 7.10
C LYS A 143 34.29 -4.35 7.05
N LEU A 144 34.77 -3.30 6.37
CA LEU A 144 36.20 -2.97 6.29
C LEU A 144 36.77 -2.55 7.66
N ASN A 145 36.04 -1.74 8.42
CA ASN A 145 36.43 -1.36 9.78
C ASN A 145 36.57 -2.60 10.70
N LEU A 146 35.70 -3.61 10.55
CA LEU A 146 35.80 -4.89 11.29
C LEU A 146 37.04 -5.72 10.91
N LEU A 147 37.56 -5.55 9.69
CA LEU A 147 38.79 -6.21 9.22
C LEU A 147 40.07 -5.44 9.61
N GLY A 148 39.95 -4.31 10.31
CA GLY A 148 41.06 -3.46 10.74
C GLY A 148 41.51 -2.45 9.69
N GLU A 149 40.82 -2.34 8.55
CA GLU A 149 41.01 -1.28 7.56
C GLU A 149 40.18 -0.06 7.99
N ASN A 150 40.73 0.74 8.92
CA ASN A 150 40.04 1.92 9.41
C ASN A 150 40.10 3.06 8.38
N GLN A 151 38.94 3.42 7.84
CA GLN A 151 38.80 4.69 7.13
C GLN A 151 38.89 5.87 8.13
N SER A 152 39.30 7.04 7.64
CA SER A 152 39.38 8.27 8.45
C SER A 152 38.00 8.63 9.02
N GLU A 153 37.95 9.10 10.27
CA GLU A 153 36.71 9.54 10.93
C GLU A 153 35.94 10.59 10.09
N LEU A 154 36.67 11.48 9.39
CA LEU A 154 36.10 12.48 8.48
C LEU A 154 35.39 11.83 7.28
N GLY A 155 35.93 10.73 6.73
CA GLY A 155 35.31 10.02 5.62
C GLY A 155 34.04 9.28 6.04
N ASN A 156 34.04 8.70 7.25
CA ASN A 156 32.85 8.06 7.81
C ASN A 156 31.74 9.08 8.06
N GLU A 157 32.07 10.29 8.53
CA GLU A 157 31.09 11.35 8.75
C GLU A 157 30.46 11.87 7.45
N GLU A 158 31.26 12.08 6.39
CA GLU A 158 30.75 12.48 5.07
C GLU A 158 29.77 11.45 4.50
N LEU A 159 30.11 10.17 4.60
CA LEU A 159 29.27 9.07 4.13
C LEU A 159 27.93 8.98 4.90
N ILE A 160 27.94 9.25 6.21
CA ILE A 160 26.70 9.35 6.99
C ILE A 160 25.87 10.58 6.60
N LEU A 161 26.51 11.72 6.34
CA LEU A 161 25.81 12.92 5.88
C LEU A 161 25.16 12.72 4.51
N ASP A 162 25.83 12.01 3.60
CA ASP A 162 25.28 11.69 2.29
C ASP A 162 24.09 10.73 2.37
N LEU A 163 24.16 9.70 3.22
CA LEU A 163 23.00 8.86 3.52
C LEU A 163 21.83 9.69 4.08
N GLY A 164 22.10 10.60 5.02
CA GLY A 164 21.09 11.51 5.57
C GLY A 164 20.44 12.41 4.53
N ARG A 165 21.24 12.98 3.61
CA ARG A 165 20.76 13.81 2.48
C ARG A 165 19.93 12.98 1.50
N ALA A 166 20.36 11.75 1.20
CA ALA A 166 19.64 10.84 0.32
C ALA A 166 18.26 10.49 0.92
N LEU A 167 18.22 10.14 2.20
CA LEU A 167 16.97 9.88 2.93
C LEU A 167 16.04 11.09 2.95
N TYR A 168 16.55 12.29 3.21
CA TYR A 168 15.74 13.51 3.17
C TYR A 168 15.05 13.67 1.81
N LYS A 169 15.79 13.50 0.70
CA LYS A 169 15.23 13.62 -0.65
C LYS A 169 14.20 12.52 -0.93
N LEU A 170 14.43 11.29 -0.46
CA LEU A 170 13.48 10.19 -0.60
C LEU A 170 12.16 10.48 0.13
N HIS A 171 12.23 10.92 1.40
CA HIS A 171 11.03 11.25 2.20
C HIS A 171 10.28 12.45 1.62
N PHE A 172 11.00 13.47 1.16
CA PHE A 172 10.39 14.60 0.48
C PHE A 172 9.65 14.15 -0.79
N GLN A 173 10.24 13.22 -1.56
CA GLN A 173 9.60 12.70 -2.76
C GLN A 173 8.36 11.84 -2.44
N LEU A 174 8.39 11.07 -1.35
CA LEU A 174 7.21 10.35 -0.84
C LEU A 174 6.08 11.33 -0.45
N LEU A 175 6.42 12.45 0.20
CA LEU A 175 5.45 13.49 0.56
C LEU A 175 4.74 14.04 -0.69
N LEU A 176 5.49 14.32 -1.76
CA LEU A 176 4.91 14.81 -3.02
C LEU A 176 3.96 13.78 -3.67
N LEU A 177 4.31 12.49 -3.63
CA LEU A 177 3.42 11.41 -4.08
C LEU A 177 2.11 11.37 -3.29
N ILE A 178 2.20 11.45 -1.97
CA ILE A 178 1.01 11.46 -1.08
C ILE A 178 0.17 12.71 -1.34
N GLU A 179 0.79 13.88 -1.51
CA GLU A 179 0.09 15.13 -1.78
C GLU A 179 -0.66 15.08 -3.12
N ALA A 180 -0.01 14.65 -4.20
CA ALA A 180 -0.64 14.50 -5.51
C ALA A 180 -1.79 13.48 -5.46
N SER A 181 -1.63 12.37 -4.73
CA SER A 181 -2.69 11.38 -4.54
C SER A 181 -3.90 12.00 -3.80
N ASN A 182 -3.64 12.79 -2.76
CA ASN A 182 -4.67 13.49 -2.02
C ASN A 182 -5.40 14.54 -2.86
N LYS A 183 -4.72 15.22 -3.79
CA LYS A 183 -5.37 16.13 -4.76
C LYS A 183 -6.38 15.38 -5.64
N MET A 184 -6.02 14.20 -6.13
CA MET A 184 -6.93 13.36 -6.93
C MET A 184 -8.15 12.92 -6.12
N VAL A 185 -7.95 12.49 -4.87
CA VAL A 185 -9.04 12.11 -3.96
C VAL A 185 -9.93 13.32 -3.67
N ALA A 186 -9.36 14.49 -3.40
CA ALA A 186 -10.13 15.71 -3.18
C ALA A 186 -10.99 16.10 -4.38
N ALA A 187 -10.47 15.94 -5.61
CA ALA A 187 -11.24 16.16 -6.83
C ALA A 187 -12.43 15.21 -6.94
N LEU A 188 -12.24 13.93 -6.59
CA LEU A 188 -13.32 12.95 -6.52
C LEU A 188 -14.36 13.32 -5.47
N THR A 189 -13.93 13.63 -4.25
CA THR A 189 -14.81 14.02 -3.13
C THR A 189 -15.64 15.25 -3.48
N ALA A 190 -15.06 16.24 -4.15
CA ALA A 190 -15.79 17.41 -4.60
C ALA A 190 -16.90 17.07 -5.62
N VAL A 191 -16.64 16.13 -6.54
CA VAL A 191 -17.64 15.65 -7.49
C VAL A 191 -18.72 14.82 -6.80
N ALA A 192 -18.34 13.94 -5.87
CA ALA A 192 -19.27 13.15 -5.07
C ALA A 192 -20.23 14.04 -4.27
N HIS A 193 -19.72 15.07 -3.62
CA HIS A 193 -20.51 16.06 -2.90
C HIS A 193 -21.46 16.83 -3.82
N ASN A 194 -20.98 17.32 -4.97
CA ASN A 194 -21.83 18.03 -5.94
C ASN A 194 -22.96 17.17 -6.49
N ASN A 195 -22.74 15.86 -6.61
CA ASN A 195 -23.72 14.90 -7.08
C ASN A 195 -24.58 14.31 -5.95
N GLN A 196 -24.45 14.82 -4.71
CA GLN A 196 -25.21 14.40 -3.53
C GLN A 196 -25.11 12.89 -3.27
N LEU A 197 -23.92 12.32 -3.49
CA LEU A 197 -23.67 10.92 -3.18
C LEU A 197 -23.72 10.68 -1.68
N GLN A 198 -24.33 9.57 -1.29
CA GLN A 198 -24.30 9.10 0.08
C GLN A 198 -22.89 8.63 0.44
N ASP A 199 -22.31 9.22 1.47
CA ASP A 199 -21.08 8.72 2.08
C ASP A 199 -21.42 7.60 3.06
N VAL A 200 -20.87 6.41 2.82
CA VAL A 200 -21.02 5.21 3.67
C VAL A 200 -19.68 4.77 4.28
N SER A 201 -18.67 5.66 4.27
CA SER A 201 -17.32 5.34 4.71
C SER A 201 -17.27 4.96 6.20
N ALA A 202 -18.09 5.59 7.04
CA ALA A 202 -18.14 5.33 8.47
C ALA A 202 -18.69 3.92 8.77
N GLU A 203 -19.74 3.51 8.06
CA GLU A 203 -20.35 2.20 8.16
C GLU A 203 -19.38 1.11 7.68
N VAL A 204 -18.70 1.34 6.55
CA VAL A 204 -17.68 0.41 6.03
C VAL A 204 -16.50 0.31 7.01
N ALA A 205 -16.05 1.41 7.59
CA ALA A 205 -14.98 1.41 8.59
C ALA A 205 -15.37 0.63 9.86
N ALA A 206 -16.61 0.77 10.34
CA ALA A 206 -17.12 0.02 11.49
C ALA A 206 -17.19 -1.49 11.21
N VAL A 207 -17.60 -1.88 10.00
CA VAL A 207 -17.58 -3.27 9.55
C VAL A 207 -16.14 -3.79 9.46
N LYS A 208 -15.22 -3.05 8.82
CA LYS A 208 -13.79 -3.40 8.73
C LYS A 208 -13.19 -3.62 10.12
N ALA A 209 -13.42 -2.69 11.06
CA ALA A 209 -12.92 -2.79 12.44
C ALA A 209 -13.47 -4.03 13.17
N SER A 210 -14.76 -4.32 13.00
CA SER A 210 -15.39 -5.49 13.61
C SER A 210 -14.83 -6.80 13.06
N LEU A 211 -14.58 -6.87 11.75
CA LEU A 211 -13.98 -8.03 11.09
C LEU A 211 -12.52 -8.22 11.50
N THR A 212 -11.73 -7.14 11.54
CA THR A 212 -10.31 -7.18 11.97
C THR A 212 -10.20 -7.75 13.38
N ARG A 213 -11.02 -7.27 14.33
CA ARG A 213 -11.03 -7.78 15.70
C ARG A 213 -11.27 -9.29 15.76
N VAL A 214 -12.25 -9.80 15.00
CA VAL A 214 -12.54 -11.25 14.97
C VAL A 214 -11.40 -12.06 14.36
N VAL A 215 -10.72 -11.52 13.35
CA VAL A 215 -9.55 -12.19 12.76
C VAL A 215 -8.40 -12.25 13.76
N GLU A 216 -8.15 -11.17 14.51
CA GLU A 216 -7.13 -11.12 15.56
C GLU A 216 -7.46 -12.08 16.71
N GLU A 217 -8.70 -12.10 17.20
CA GLU A 217 -9.16 -13.02 18.26
C GLU A 217 -9.12 -14.50 17.82
N GLY A 218 -9.37 -14.78 16.53
CA GLY A 218 -9.31 -16.13 15.98
C GLY A 218 -7.90 -16.63 15.68
N ALA A 219 -6.95 -15.74 15.39
CA ALA A 219 -5.56 -16.11 15.07
C ALA A 219 -4.80 -16.73 16.25
N ASP A 220 -5.18 -16.40 17.49
CA ASP A 220 -4.61 -17.00 18.71
C ASP A 220 -5.11 -18.42 18.99
N SER A 221 -6.05 -18.96 18.19
CA SER A 221 -6.76 -20.20 18.50
C SER A 221 -6.62 -21.35 17.50
N ASP A 222 -5.83 -21.22 16.42
CA ASP A 222 -5.82 -22.22 15.33
C ASP A 222 -4.42 -22.83 15.04
N HIS A 223 -3.98 -23.74 15.93
CA HIS A 223 -3.02 -24.81 15.60
C HIS A 223 -3.81 -26.08 15.27
N GLY A 224 -4.50 -26.11 14.13
CA GLY A 224 -5.30 -27.26 13.71
C GLY A 224 -5.27 -27.47 12.20
N THR A 225 -4.35 -28.29 11.70
CA THR A 225 -4.33 -28.74 10.29
C THR A 225 -5.68 -29.35 9.87
N PRO A 226 -6.36 -28.83 8.83
CA PRO A 226 -7.53 -29.48 8.27
C PRO A 226 -7.12 -30.54 7.24
N THR A 227 -7.58 -31.77 7.47
CA THR A 227 -7.52 -32.92 6.56
C THR A 227 -8.42 -32.69 5.33
N PRO A 228 -7.98 -32.95 4.09
CA PRO A 228 -8.83 -32.77 2.91
C PRO A 228 -9.90 -33.88 2.84
N THR A 229 -11.16 -33.48 2.74
CA THR A 229 -12.31 -34.38 2.53
C THR A 229 -12.83 -34.15 1.10
N PRO A 230 -13.22 -35.20 0.33
CA PRO A 230 -13.47 -35.08 -1.11
C PRO A 230 -14.79 -34.35 -1.44
N SER A 231 -14.76 -33.50 -2.48
CA SER A 231 -15.89 -32.71 -2.98
C SER A 231 -17.00 -33.56 -3.62
N PRO A 232 -18.29 -33.21 -3.45
CA PRO A 232 -19.38 -33.73 -4.28
C PRO A 232 -19.48 -32.99 -5.63
N ALA A 233 -20.16 -33.64 -6.59
CA ALA A 233 -20.30 -33.26 -8.00
C ALA A 233 -21.06 -31.92 -8.22
N PRO A 234 -20.88 -31.25 -9.38
CA PRO A 234 -21.41 -29.91 -9.62
C PRO A 234 -22.92 -29.95 -9.85
N THR A 235 -23.66 -29.32 -8.94
CA THR A 235 -25.09 -28.99 -9.15
C THR A 235 -25.17 -27.49 -9.47
N SER A 236 -26.17 -27.08 -10.25
CA SER A 236 -26.36 -25.73 -10.81
C SER A 236 -25.86 -24.57 -9.92
N VAL A 237 -24.73 -23.97 -10.30
CA VAL A 237 -23.94 -23.02 -9.50
C VAL A 237 -24.64 -21.67 -9.26
N THR A 238 -25.62 -21.31 -10.09
CA THR A 238 -26.28 -20.00 -10.05
C THR A 238 -27.33 -19.83 -8.96
N ALA A 239 -28.12 -20.86 -8.63
CA ALA A 239 -29.15 -20.77 -7.59
C ALA A 239 -28.56 -20.72 -6.16
N GLY A 240 -27.43 -21.41 -5.93
CA GLY A 240 -26.76 -21.39 -4.62
C GLY A 240 -26.03 -20.08 -4.32
N CYS A 241 -25.75 -19.25 -5.33
CA CYS A 241 -25.02 -17.98 -5.17
C CYS A 241 -25.88 -16.89 -4.55
N GLU A 242 -27.11 -16.71 -5.04
CA GLU A 242 -28.05 -15.71 -4.49
C GLU A 242 -28.46 -16.06 -3.05
N GLU A 243 -28.65 -17.35 -2.75
CA GLU A 243 -28.92 -17.82 -1.39
C GLU A 243 -27.73 -17.58 -0.45
N ALA A 244 -26.50 -17.85 -0.93
CA ALA A 244 -25.28 -17.61 -0.15
C ALA A 244 -25.04 -16.12 0.11
N GLU A 245 -25.31 -15.24 -0.86
CA GLU A 245 -25.24 -13.79 -0.70
C GLU A 245 -26.30 -13.29 0.29
N THR A 246 -27.54 -13.76 0.17
CA THR A 246 -28.63 -13.39 1.09
C THR A 246 -28.30 -13.80 2.53
N ALA A 247 -27.83 -15.04 2.74
CA ALA A 247 -27.40 -15.51 4.05
C ALA A 247 -26.21 -14.72 4.61
N LEU A 248 -25.23 -14.35 3.78
CA LEU A 248 -24.12 -13.49 4.20
C LEU A 248 -24.62 -12.12 4.65
N LEU A 249 -25.57 -11.56 3.91
CA LEU A 249 -26.17 -10.25 4.19
C LEU A 249 -26.93 -10.27 5.52
N GLU A 250 -27.69 -11.34 5.80
CA GLU A 250 -28.36 -11.54 7.10
C GLU A 250 -27.35 -11.64 8.26
N LEU A 251 -26.24 -12.37 8.07
CA LEU A 251 -25.20 -12.50 9.09
C LEU A 251 -24.51 -11.16 9.39
N VAL A 252 -24.24 -10.36 8.35
CA VAL A 252 -23.68 -9.00 8.48
C VAL A 252 -24.66 -8.07 9.17
N GLN A 253 -25.93 -8.08 8.78
CA GLN A 253 -26.98 -7.28 9.42
C GLN A 253 -27.20 -7.65 10.88
N ALA A 254 -27.07 -8.94 11.22
CA ALA A 254 -27.17 -9.43 12.59
C ALA A 254 -25.90 -9.19 13.43
N GLY A 255 -24.85 -8.57 12.87
CA GLY A 255 -23.56 -8.34 13.56
C GLY A 255 -22.81 -9.63 13.92
N LYS A 256 -23.12 -10.76 13.26
CA LYS A 256 -22.50 -12.07 13.51
C LYS A 256 -21.20 -12.23 12.71
N TRP A 257 -20.21 -11.39 13.00
CA TRP A 257 -18.97 -11.24 12.21
C TRP A 257 -18.16 -12.53 12.02
N ALA A 258 -18.03 -13.37 13.05
CA ALA A 258 -17.31 -14.65 12.95
C ALA A 258 -18.01 -15.64 12.01
N ALA A 259 -19.33 -15.76 12.13
CA ALA A 259 -20.13 -16.60 11.25
C ALA A 259 -20.14 -16.05 9.82
N ALA A 260 -20.20 -14.72 9.65
CA ALA A 260 -20.11 -14.07 8.35
C ALA A 260 -18.76 -14.35 7.65
N LEU A 261 -17.64 -14.24 8.40
CA LEU A 261 -16.30 -14.57 7.88
C LEU A 261 -16.18 -16.04 7.49
N GLN A 262 -16.66 -16.95 8.34
CA GLN A 262 -16.66 -18.38 8.05
C GLN A 262 -17.50 -18.67 6.80
N HIS A 263 -18.70 -18.13 6.72
CA HIS A 263 -19.61 -18.29 5.58
C HIS A 263 -19.00 -17.75 4.28
N ALA A 264 -18.41 -16.56 4.32
CA ALA A 264 -17.71 -15.98 3.16
C ALA A 264 -16.53 -16.85 2.71
N ARG A 265 -15.73 -17.41 3.64
CA ARG A 265 -14.62 -18.32 3.32
C ARG A 265 -15.09 -19.62 2.67
N HIS A 266 -16.16 -20.23 3.20
CA HIS A 266 -16.70 -21.50 2.69
C HIS A 266 -17.32 -21.33 1.30
N ASN A 267 -17.97 -20.20 1.04
CA ASN A 267 -18.62 -19.92 -0.24
C ASN A 267 -17.70 -19.20 -1.24
N ARG A 268 -16.45 -18.89 -0.88
CA ARG A 268 -15.46 -18.21 -1.73
C ARG A 268 -15.28 -18.90 -3.09
N LEU A 269 -15.25 -20.23 -3.11
CA LEU A 269 -15.06 -21.03 -4.32
C LEU A 269 -16.35 -21.30 -5.10
N ALA A 270 -17.51 -21.24 -4.44
CA ALA A 270 -18.80 -21.62 -5.03
C ALA A 270 -19.57 -20.42 -5.60
N CYS A 271 -19.48 -19.25 -4.96
CA CYS A 271 -20.32 -18.08 -5.26
C CYS A 271 -19.49 -16.87 -5.72
N PHE A 272 -18.22 -16.79 -5.32
CA PHE A 272 -17.36 -15.63 -5.62
C PHE A 272 -16.36 -15.91 -6.75
N HIS A 273 -16.77 -16.62 -7.80
CA HIS A 273 -15.96 -16.90 -9.00
C HIS A 273 -15.85 -15.71 -9.98
N LEU A 274 -15.57 -14.51 -9.45
CA LEU A 274 -15.21 -13.34 -10.26
C LEU A 274 -13.76 -12.86 -10.00
N VAL A 275 -12.89 -13.73 -9.46
CA VAL A 275 -11.53 -13.34 -9.05
C VAL A 275 -10.40 -14.29 -9.48
N GLU A 276 -10.69 -15.50 -9.95
CA GLU A 276 -9.63 -16.42 -10.38
C GLU A 276 -10.03 -17.08 -11.70
N LEU A 277 -9.11 -16.99 -12.68
CA LEU A 277 -9.14 -17.47 -14.07
C LEU A 277 -9.55 -16.44 -15.14
N HIS A 278 -8.64 -15.50 -15.46
CA HIS A 278 -8.14 -15.19 -16.81
C HIS A 278 -6.98 -14.18 -16.78
#